data_AF-A0AAW9FPB6-F1
#
_entry.id   AF-A0AAW9FPB6-F1
#
_cell.length_a   1.000
_cell.length_b   1.000
_cell.length_c   1.000
_cell.angle_alpha   90.00
_cell.angle_beta   90.00
_cell.angle_gamma   90.00
#
_symmetry.space_group_name_H-M   'P 1'
#
loop_
_entity.id
_entity.type
_entity.pdbx_description
1 polymer ?
#
loop_
_entity_poly.entity_id
_entity_poly.type
_entity_poly.pdbx_seq_one_letter_code
_entity_poly.pdbx_strand_id
1 'polypeptide(L)'
;MKIKKIYIFLLLLLNVMSFSQDRIIKKYNNFFLIDDLEKEYEEKSRYTLNTKELYGMDKKIELYNFLIDDKVVILFSVLPVLWKGEDWVKVDYNELKDKIVPKEDIYRFLSKKINEKENKSLKYGIVKKIGNDYYCPSVCLTEFFITRAYDFPFIVNKETININDRKVTIKEMKYFWDKTIPKYTFPLDMRKRGSLVDATLERYYLSKEYSIKGNTAYQFWTFNSWNVFDYYNLQRGIDRFVYIPNKGIVGGSYDFYFEFHLAPDGKISRDKIWDNIINEKVMIAEELK
;
A
#
# COMPACT_ATOMS: atom_id res chain seq x y z
N MET A 1 22.04 42.44 -19.46
CA MET A 1 22.51 41.35 -18.55
C MET A 1 21.40 40.61 -17.80
N LYS A 2 20.22 41.22 -17.53
CA LYS A 2 19.08 40.54 -16.84
C LYS A 2 18.37 39.47 -17.68
N ILE A 3 18.25 39.65 -19.00
CA ILE A 3 17.52 38.73 -19.90
C ILE A 3 18.23 37.36 -20.03
N LYS A 4 19.56 37.33 -20.17
CA LYS A 4 20.33 36.05 -20.23
C LYS A 4 20.20 35.20 -18.97
N LYS A 5 20.05 35.81 -17.78
CA LYS A 5 19.86 35.09 -16.51
C LYS A 5 18.48 34.44 -16.42
N ILE A 6 17.45 35.05 -17.00
CA ILE A 6 16.09 34.49 -17.08
C ILE A 6 16.07 33.24 -17.98
N TYR A 7 16.74 33.27 -19.14
CA TYR A 7 16.83 32.10 -20.01
C TYR A 7 17.57 30.92 -19.38
N ILE A 8 18.68 31.17 -18.68
CA ILE A 8 19.41 30.12 -17.95
C ILE A 8 18.55 29.53 -16.82
N PHE A 9 17.80 30.38 -16.11
CA PHE A 9 16.88 29.93 -15.07
C PHE A 9 15.71 29.10 -15.63
N LEU A 10 15.12 29.50 -16.76
CA LEU A 10 14.09 28.73 -17.47
C LEU A 10 14.63 27.39 -17.99
N LEU A 11 15.84 27.37 -18.55
CA LEU A 11 16.49 26.12 -18.99
C LEU A 11 16.73 25.17 -17.81
N LEU A 12 17.16 25.68 -16.66
CA LEU A 12 17.36 24.86 -15.45
C LEU A 12 16.03 24.29 -14.93
N LEU A 13 14.95 25.10 -14.93
CA LEU A 13 13.61 24.65 -14.53
C LEU A 13 13.04 23.57 -15.46
N LEU A 14 13.21 23.74 -16.78
CA LEU A 14 12.79 22.75 -17.78
C LEU A 14 13.54 21.42 -17.63
N ASN A 15 14.84 21.48 -17.35
CA ASN A 15 15.64 20.27 -17.09
C ASN A 15 15.16 19.53 -15.84
N VAL A 16 14.89 20.23 -14.72
CA VAL A 16 14.42 19.60 -13.48
C VAL A 16 13.06 18.90 -13.67
N MET A 17 12.15 19.51 -14.43
CA MET A 17 10.86 18.90 -14.76
C MET A 17 11.01 17.64 -15.61
N SER A 18 11.86 17.69 -16.64
CA SER A 18 12.15 16.53 -17.51
C SER A 18 12.79 15.37 -16.74
N PHE A 19 13.74 15.65 -15.83
CA PHE A 19 14.35 14.61 -14.99
C PHE A 19 13.36 13.92 -14.04
N SER A 20 12.40 14.68 -13.49
CA SER A 20 11.38 14.12 -12.59
C SER A 20 10.47 13.14 -13.34
N GLN A 21 9.97 13.54 -14.51
CA GLN A 21 9.13 12.71 -15.36
C GLN A 21 9.84 11.43 -15.83
N ASP A 22 11.06 11.55 -16.34
CA ASP A 22 11.87 10.40 -16.79
C ASP A 22 12.00 9.33 -15.71
N ARG A 23 12.23 9.77 -14.46
CA ARG A 23 12.35 8.88 -13.32
C ARG A 23 11.05 8.12 -13.06
N ILE A 24 9.91 8.79 -13.16
CA ILE A 24 8.59 8.19 -12.96
C ILE A 24 8.27 7.18 -14.06
N ILE A 25 8.51 7.54 -15.31
CA ILE A 25 8.23 6.67 -16.47
C ILE A 25 9.15 5.44 -16.45
N LYS A 26 10.40 5.56 -16.02
CA LYS A 26 11.32 4.42 -15.86
C LYS A 26 11.02 3.56 -14.63
N LYS A 27 10.46 4.14 -13.57
CA LYS A 27 10.15 3.44 -12.31
C LYS A 27 9.01 2.42 -12.48
N TYR A 28 7.97 2.79 -13.21
CA TYR A 28 6.82 1.92 -13.41
C TYR A 28 6.92 1.16 -14.74
N ASN A 29 6.61 -0.12 -14.68
CA ASN A 29 6.57 -1.00 -15.85
C ASN A 29 5.20 -0.95 -16.53
N ASN A 30 4.14 -0.78 -15.74
CA ASN A 30 2.77 -0.73 -16.21
C ASN A 30 2.04 0.43 -15.53
N PHE A 31 1.20 1.09 -16.30
CA PHE A 31 0.35 2.18 -15.84
C PHE A 31 -1.12 1.82 -16.01
N PHE A 32 -1.94 2.19 -15.05
CA PHE A 32 -3.40 2.10 -15.14
C PHE A 32 -3.99 3.51 -15.18
N LEU A 33 -4.81 3.79 -16.20
CA LEU A 33 -5.57 5.04 -16.21
C LEU A 33 -6.70 4.93 -15.19
N ILE A 34 -6.75 5.87 -14.24
CA ILE A 34 -7.81 5.90 -13.23
C ILE A 34 -9.17 6.03 -13.92
N ASP A 35 -9.28 6.92 -14.90
CA ASP A 35 -10.54 7.13 -15.64
C ASP A 35 -11.05 5.86 -16.34
N ASP A 36 -10.16 4.95 -16.75
CA ASP A 36 -10.55 3.69 -17.38
C ASP A 36 -10.99 2.68 -16.32
N LEU A 37 -10.22 2.55 -15.23
CA LEU A 37 -10.63 1.75 -14.07
C LEU A 37 -12.00 2.19 -13.53
N GLU A 38 -12.26 3.49 -13.50
CA GLU A 38 -13.52 4.04 -13.01
C GLU A 38 -14.70 3.83 -13.96
N LYS A 39 -14.45 3.68 -15.26
CA LYS A 39 -15.49 3.32 -16.22
C LYS A 39 -15.78 1.82 -16.20
N GLU A 40 -14.74 1.01 -15.99
CA GLU A 40 -14.84 -0.45 -16.02
C GLU A 40 -15.49 -1.00 -14.74
N TYR A 41 -15.17 -0.43 -13.59
CA TYR A 41 -15.63 -0.93 -12.29
C TYR A 41 -16.66 0.01 -11.64
N GLU A 42 -17.86 -0.53 -11.42
CA GLU A 42 -18.96 0.18 -10.76
C GLU A 42 -18.62 0.44 -9.29
N GLU A 43 -18.13 -0.59 -8.59
CA GLU A 43 -17.73 -0.52 -7.19
C GLU A 43 -16.30 0.01 -7.04
N LYS A 44 -16.21 1.30 -6.74
CA LYS A 44 -14.96 2.04 -6.55
C LYS A 44 -15.07 2.97 -5.37
N SER A 45 -13.97 3.15 -4.64
CA SER A 45 -13.92 4.05 -3.50
C SER A 45 -12.54 4.69 -3.37
N ARG A 46 -12.54 5.99 -3.07
CA ARG A 46 -11.31 6.76 -2.84
C ARG A 46 -11.30 7.21 -1.38
N TYR A 47 -10.17 7.01 -0.71
CA TYR A 47 -10.01 7.38 0.69
C TYR A 47 -8.69 8.10 0.95
N THR A 48 -8.68 8.91 2.00
CA THR A 48 -7.49 9.63 2.45
C THR A 48 -7.12 9.17 3.84
N LEU A 49 -5.89 8.73 4.06
CA LEU A 49 -5.34 8.45 5.39
C LEU A 49 -4.40 9.57 5.83
N ASN A 50 -4.53 10.04 7.08
CA ASN A 50 -3.58 10.97 7.69
C ASN A 50 -2.54 10.23 8.55
N THR A 51 -1.26 10.50 8.29
CA THR A 51 -0.11 9.78 8.88
C THR A 51 0.36 10.33 10.22
N LYS A 52 -0.22 11.43 10.71
CA LYS A 52 0.26 12.17 11.89
C LYS A 52 0.18 11.36 13.16
N GLU A 53 -0.91 10.64 13.37
CA GLU A 53 -1.14 9.89 14.60
C GLU A 53 -0.17 8.70 14.73
N LEU A 54 0.00 7.93 13.64
CA LEU A 54 0.85 6.73 13.66
C LEU A 54 2.33 7.08 13.53
N TYR A 55 2.68 8.02 12.65
CA TYR A 55 4.06 8.26 12.22
C TYR A 55 4.61 9.63 12.63
N GLY A 56 3.84 10.48 13.29
CA GLY A 56 4.28 11.82 13.72
C GLY A 56 4.49 12.81 12.57
N MET A 57 4.05 12.47 11.36
CA MET A 57 4.21 13.29 10.16
C MET A 57 2.84 13.64 9.58
N ASP A 58 2.60 14.92 9.29
CA ASP A 58 1.32 15.36 8.70
C ASP A 58 1.37 15.21 7.17
N LYS A 59 1.32 13.95 6.72
CA LYS A 59 1.27 13.57 5.31
C LYS A 59 0.01 12.75 5.02
N LYS A 60 -0.39 12.73 3.75
CA LYS A 60 -1.56 11.99 3.27
C LYS A 60 -1.15 10.77 2.48
N ILE A 61 -1.92 9.70 2.61
CA ILE A 61 -1.89 8.55 1.71
C ILE A 61 -3.26 8.51 1.02
N GLU A 62 -3.29 8.53 -0.30
CA GLU A 62 -4.53 8.37 -1.08
C GLU A 62 -4.69 6.90 -1.44
N LEU A 63 -5.86 6.33 -1.15
CA LEU A 63 -6.25 4.97 -1.50
C LEU A 63 -7.24 5.01 -2.65
N TYR A 64 -7.00 4.22 -3.68
CA TYR A 64 -7.94 3.97 -4.76
C TYR A 64 -8.28 2.47 -4.74
N ASN A 65 -9.53 2.18 -4.40
CA ASN A 65 -10.08 0.83 -4.35
C ASN A 65 -10.92 0.57 -5.59
N PHE A 66 -10.68 -0.57 -6.24
CA PHE A 66 -11.51 -1.10 -7.31
C PHE A 66 -11.87 -2.54 -6.98
N LEU A 67 -13.17 -2.85 -6.97
CA LEU A 67 -13.67 -4.19 -6.70
C LEU A 67 -14.06 -4.87 -8.01
N ILE A 68 -13.61 -6.12 -8.16
CA ILE A 68 -13.92 -6.98 -9.31
C ILE A 68 -14.75 -8.15 -8.81
N ASP A 69 -15.99 -8.24 -9.29
CA ASP A 69 -16.96 -9.31 -8.99
C ASP A 69 -17.10 -9.62 -7.49
N ASP A 70 -16.94 -8.62 -6.62
CA ASP A 70 -16.90 -8.72 -5.15
C ASP A 70 -15.87 -9.72 -4.58
N LYS A 71 -14.95 -10.19 -5.43
CA LYS A 71 -14.01 -11.29 -5.15
C LYS A 71 -12.56 -10.85 -5.13
N VAL A 72 -12.26 -9.74 -5.78
CA VAL A 72 -10.91 -9.19 -5.85
C VAL A 72 -10.96 -7.70 -5.56
N VAL A 73 -10.09 -7.24 -4.67
CA VAL A 73 -9.83 -5.82 -4.43
C VAL A 73 -8.48 -5.47 -5.03
N ILE A 74 -8.47 -4.49 -5.92
CA ILE A 74 -7.24 -3.79 -6.31
C ILE A 74 -7.13 -2.55 -5.43
N LEU A 75 -6.02 -2.43 -4.73
CA LEU A 75 -5.68 -1.25 -3.95
C LEU A 75 -4.48 -0.56 -4.59
N PHE A 76 -4.66 0.69 -4.98
CA PHE A 76 -3.54 1.59 -5.26
C PHE A 76 -3.38 2.54 -4.09
N SER A 77 -2.22 2.50 -3.45
CA SER A 77 -1.84 3.39 -2.36
C SER A 77 -0.81 4.40 -2.87
N VAL A 78 -1.18 5.68 -2.94
CA VAL A 78 -0.24 6.76 -3.25
C VAL A 78 0.48 7.15 -1.98
N LEU A 79 1.73 6.73 -1.86
CA LEU A 79 2.55 6.96 -0.68
C LEU A 79 3.22 8.33 -0.77
N PRO A 80 3.24 9.12 0.32
CA PRO A 80 3.73 10.49 0.29
C PRO A 80 5.25 10.51 0.13
N VAL A 81 5.76 11.47 -0.62
CA VAL A 81 7.18 11.82 -0.60
C VAL A 81 7.51 12.39 0.78
N LEU A 82 8.39 11.69 1.50
CA LEU A 82 8.75 12.05 2.88
C LEU A 82 9.80 13.16 2.95
N TRP A 83 10.46 13.46 1.83
CA TRP A 83 11.50 14.47 1.68
C TRP A 83 11.01 15.69 0.89
N LYS A 84 11.87 16.22 0.03
CA LYS A 84 11.53 17.23 -0.97
C LYS A 84 11.02 16.55 -2.23
N GLY A 85 9.91 17.06 -2.75
CA GLY A 85 9.27 16.58 -3.97
C GLY A 85 7.76 16.65 -3.87
N GLU A 86 7.10 16.25 -4.95
CA GLU A 86 5.65 16.23 -5.06
C GLU A 86 5.16 14.78 -5.04
N ASP A 87 4.02 14.56 -4.38
CA ASP A 87 3.38 13.24 -4.35
C ASP A 87 2.86 12.85 -5.73
N TRP A 88 2.49 13.83 -6.55
CA TRP A 88 2.04 13.69 -7.93
C TRP A 88 2.94 14.49 -8.86
N VAL A 89 3.43 13.85 -9.91
CA VAL A 89 4.33 14.44 -10.90
C VAL A 89 3.60 14.51 -12.24
N LYS A 90 3.61 15.69 -12.86
CA LYS A 90 3.10 15.87 -14.22
C LYS A 90 3.96 15.09 -15.21
N VAL A 91 3.32 14.40 -16.16
CA VAL A 91 3.99 13.56 -17.16
C VAL A 91 3.41 13.79 -18.56
N ASP A 92 4.22 13.57 -19.59
CA ASP A 92 3.74 13.51 -20.97
C ASP A 92 3.09 12.15 -21.23
N TYR A 93 1.81 12.18 -21.62
CA TYR A 93 1.06 11.00 -22.00
C TYR A 93 1.72 10.22 -23.14
N ASN A 94 2.34 10.91 -24.10
CA ASN A 94 2.96 10.27 -25.25
C ASN A 94 4.14 9.37 -24.88
N GLU A 95 4.82 9.67 -23.77
CA GLU A 95 5.95 8.89 -23.29
C GLU A 95 5.54 7.67 -22.45
N LEU A 96 4.31 7.66 -21.93
CA LEU A 96 3.80 6.56 -21.10
C LEU A 96 2.79 5.65 -21.82
N LYS A 97 2.22 6.09 -22.95
CA LYS A 97 1.13 5.40 -23.67
C LYS A 97 1.39 3.91 -23.93
N ASP A 98 2.62 3.54 -24.27
CA ASP A 98 2.98 2.15 -24.62
C ASP A 98 3.08 1.24 -23.38
N LYS A 99 3.09 1.81 -22.18
CA LYS A 99 3.09 1.11 -20.89
C LYS A 99 1.72 1.12 -20.21
N ILE A 100 0.73 1.81 -20.77
CA ILE A 100 -0.64 1.79 -20.25
C ILE A 100 -1.22 0.40 -20.51
N VAL A 101 -1.79 -0.20 -19.47
CA VAL A 101 -2.58 -1.42 -19.60
C VAL A 101 -3.91 -1.03 -20.23
N PRO A 102 -4.26 -1.56 -21.43
CA PRO A 102 -5.56 -1.30 -22.03
C PRO A 102 -6.69 -1.75 -21.11
N LYS A 103 -7.81 -1.03 -21.10
CA LYS A 103 -8.94 -1.31 -20.20
C LYS A 103 -9.43 -2.77 -20.34
N GLU A 104 -9.46 -3.28 -21.57
CA GLU A 104 -9.92 -4.63 -21.91
C GLU A 104 -8.96 -5.71 -21.38
N ASP A 105 -7.72 -5.34 -21.04
CA ASP A 105 -6.67 -6.25 -20.59
C ASP A 105 -6.48 -6.24 -19.07
N ILE A 106 -7.15 -5.35 -18.33
CA ILE A 106 -6.97 -5.19 -16.89
C ILE A 106 -7.23 -6.52 -16.17
N TYR A 107 -8.37 -7.17 -16.42
CA TYR A 107 -8.69 -8.46 -15.81
C TYR A 107 -7.62 -9.53 -16.09
N ARG A 108 -7.20 -9.63 -17.35
CA ARG A 108 -6.17 -10.60 -17.80
C ARG A 108 -4.83 -10.35 -17.10
N PHE A 109 -4.44 -9.09 -16.97
CA PHE A 109 -3.24 -8.67 -16.27
C PHE A 109 -3.31 -9.12 -14.80
N LEU A 110 -4.40 -8.83 -14.12
CA LEU A 110 -4.59 -9.15 -12.69
C LEU A 110 -4.59 -10.64 -12.45
N SER A 111 -5.35 -11.42 -13.23
CA SER A 111 -5.38 -12.88 -13.10
C SER A 111 -4.00 -13.50 -13.30
N LYS A 112 -3.21 -12.98 -14.25
CA LYS A 112 -1.82 -13.41 -14.44
C LYS A 112 -0.98 -13.12 -13.19
N LYS A 113 -1.08 -11.92 -12.60
CA LYS A 113 -0.30 -11.54 -11.40
C LYS A 113 -0.65 -12.34 -10.16
N ILE A 114 -1.94 -12.61 -9.96
CA ILE A 114 -2.42 -13.50 -8.90
C ILE A 114 -1.83 -14.91 -9.07
N ASN A 115 -1.84 -15.46 -10.29
CA ASN A 115 -1.27 -16.78 -10.58
C ASN A 115 0.27 -16.82 -10.41
N GLU A 116 0.96 -15.73 -10.70
CA GLU A 116 2.40 -15.55 -10.46
C GLU A 116 2.73 -15.34 -8.96
N LYS A 117 1.72 -15.32 -8.07
CA LYS A 117 1.85 -14.99 -6.64
C LYS A 117 2.48 -13.62 -6.39
N GLU A 118 2.32 -12.70 -7.35
CA GLU A 118 2.75 -11.31 -7.24
C GLU A 118 1.54 -10.45 -6.83
N ASN A 119 1.20 -10.49 -5.54
CA ASN A 119 0.03 -9.78 -5.02
C ASN A 119 0.31 -8.33 -4.60
N LYS A 120 1.56 -7.87 -4.69
CA LYS A 120 1.96 -6.49 -4.36
C LYS A 120 3.19 -6.04 -5.14
N SER A 121 3.21 -4.76 -5.55
CA SER A 121 4.29 -4.20 -6.37
C SER A 121 4.42 -2.69 -6.24
N LEU A 122 5.65 -2.19 -6.28
CA LEU A 122 5.96 -0.76 -6.48
C LEU A 122 6.25 -0.41 -7.95
N LYS A 123 6.11 -1.39 -8.85
CA LYS A 123 6.39 -1.25 -10.29
C LYS A 123 5.13 -0.98 -11.12
N TYR A 124 3.97 -0.94 -10.48
CA TYR A 124 2.69 -0.63 -11.09
C TYR A 124 2.24 0.75 -10.62
N GLY A 125 1.95 1.63 -11.57
CA GLY A 125 1.56 3.01 -11.31
C GLY A 125 0.14 3.28 -11.78
N ILE A 126 -0.44 4.38 -11.27
CA ILE A 126 -1.70 4.93 -11.76
C ILE A 126 -1.46 6.27 -12.44
N VAL A 127 -2.34 6.63 -13.37
CA VAL A 127 -2.31 7.92 -14.04
C VAL A 127 -3.68 8.56 -13.87
N LYS A 128 -3.71 9.80 -13.39
CA LYS A 128 -4.92 10.62 -13.38
C LYS A 128 -4.82 11.73 -14.41
N LYS A 129 -5.92 12.00 -15.09
CA LYS A 129 -6.06 13.14 -15.99
C LYS A 129 -6.73 14.30 -15.24
N ILE A 130 -6.13 15.48 -15.31
CA ILE A 130 -6.71 16.72 -14.77
C ILE A 130 -6.68 17.77 -15.87
N GLY A 131 -7.85 18.10 -16.41
CA GLY A 131 -7.95 18.93 -17.61
C GLY A 131 -7.25 18.25 -18.80
N ASN A 132 -6.23 18.92 -19.35
CA ASN A 132 -5.43 18.39 -20.46
C ASN A 132 -4.13 17.69 -20.00
N ASP A 133 -3.84 17.74 -18.70
CA ASP A 133 -2.58 17.24 -18.14
C ASP A 133 -2.73 15.87 -17.50
N TYR A 134 -1.64 15.11 -17.48
CA TYR A 134 -1.57 13.78 -16.90
C TYR A 134 -0.59 13.77 -15.72
N TYR A 135 -0.95 13.06 -14.66
CA TYR A 135 -0.17 13.01 -13.42
C TYR A 135 -0.01 11.57 -12.94
N CYS A 136 1.20 11.25 -12.50
CA CYS A 136 1.55 9.97 -11.91
C CYS A 136 2.05 10.16 -10.47
N PRO A 137 1.79 9.22 -9.56
CA PRO A 137 2.30 9.30 -8.21
C PRO A 137 3.81 9.05 -8.16
N SER A 138 4.51 9.79 -7.30
CA SER A 138 5.94 9.58 -7.04
C SER A 138 6.22 8.17 -6.51
N VAL A 139 5.37 7.66 -5.62
CA VAL A 139 5.39 6.29 -5.12
C VAL A 139 3.97 5.74 -5.10
N CYS A 140 3.74 4.65 -5.84
CA CYS A 140 2.51 3.87 -5.81
C CYS A 140 2.84 2.47 -5.31
N LEU A 141 2.08 2.01 -4.32
CA LEU A 141 2.01 0.60 -3.94
C LEU A 141 0.69 0.05 -4.48
N THR A 142 0.80 -0.89 -5.42
CA THR A 142 -0.34 -1.65 -5.93
C THR A 142 -0.42 -2.98 -5.20
N GLU A 143 -1.58 -3.32 -4.65
CA GLU A 143 -1.84 -4.59 -3.98
C GLU A 143 -3.14 -5.21 -4.50
N PHE A 144 -3.16 -6.53 -4.55
CA PHE A 144 -4.29 -7.34 -4.97
C PHE A 144 -4.69 -8.26 -3.82
N PHE A 145 -5.98 -8.25 -3.49
CA PHE A 145 -6.54 -9.08 -2.44
C PHE A 145 -7.67 -9.92 -3.00
N ILE A 146 -7.73 -11.17 -2.56
CA ILE A 146 -8.85 -12.06 -2.83
C ILE A 146 -9.78 -12.00 -1.61
N THR A 147 -11.05 -11.64 -1.78
CA THR A 147 -12.02 -11.57 -0.69
C THR A 147 -12.81 -12.86 -0.60
N ARG A 148 -12.89 -13.45 0.60
CA ARG A 148 -13.62 -14.71 0.87
C ARG A 148 -14.32 -14.65 2.22
N ALA A 149 -15.27 -15.56 2.39
CA ALA A 149 -15.97 -15.83 3.65
C ALA A 149 -16.02 -17.35 3.86
N TYR A 150 -14.84 -17.95 4.01
CA TYR A 150 -14.72 -19.38 4.26
C TYR A 150 -14.67 -19.64 5.77
N ASP A 151 -15.48 -20.59 6.22
CA ASP A 151 -15.47 -21.02 7.61
C ASP A 151 -14.32 -22.00 7.87
N PHE A 152 -13.92 -22.11 9.14
CA PHE A 152 -13.04 -23.18 9.58
C PHE A 152 -13.64 -24.56 9.21
N PRO A 153 -12.88 -25.55 8.71
CA PRO A 153 -11.41 -25.69 8.77
C PRO A 153 -10.64 -25.19 7.53
N PHE A 154 -11.26 -24.42 6.63
CA PHE A 154 -10.54 -23.91 5.46
C PHE A 154 -9.44 -22.92 5.87
N ILE A 155 -8.21 -23.19 5.45
CA ILE A 155 -7.05 -22.31 5.63
C ILE A 155 -6.79 -21.60 4.32
N VAL A 156 -6.75 -20.27 4.35
CA VAL A 156 -6.56 -19.43 3.15
C VAL A 156 -5.11 -19.02 2.96
N ASN A 157 -4.77 -18.70 1.70
CA ASN A 157 -3.44 -18.22 1.32
C ASN A 157 -3.23 -16.74 1.67
N LYS A 158 -1.99 -16.29 1.56
CA LYS A 158 -1.53 -14.95 2.00
C LYS A 158 -2.07 -13.76 1.22
N GLU A 159 -2.77 -14.00 0.13
CA GLU A 159 -3.44 -12.99 -0.69
C GLU A 159 -4.91 -12.80 -0.29
N THR A 160 -5.42 -13.60 0.66
CA THR A 160 -6.86 -13.71 0.93
C THR A 160 -7.27 -12.92 2.17
N ILE A 161 -8.24 -12.03 2.01
CA ILE A 161 -9.04 -11.42 3.07
C ILE A 161 -10.20 -12.37 3.36
N ASN A 162 -10.13 -13.14 4.45
CA ASN A 162 -11.21 -14.02 4.87
C ASN A 162 -11.96 -13.42 6.07
N ILE A 163 -13.16 -12.88 5.83
CA ILE A 163 -13.95 -12.19 6.87
C ILE A 163 -14.55 -13.14 7.91
N ASN A 164 -14.61 -14.44 7.62
CA ASN A 164 -15.07 -15.48 8.54
C ASN A 164 -13.92 -16.20 9.26
N ASP A 165 -12.67 -15.76 9.08
CA ASP A 165 -11.53 -16.40 9.75
C ASP A 165 -11.63 -16.23 11.28
N ARG A 166 -10.96 -17.12 12.01
CA ARG A 166 -10.85 -17.00 13.46
C ARG A 166 -10.05 -15.74 13.79
N LYS A 167 -10.61 -14.93 14.67
CA LYS A 167 -9.96 -13.72 15.17
C LYS A 167 -8.71 -14.11 15.98
N VAL A 168 -7.56 -13.58 15.59
CA VAL A 168 -6.28 -13.74 16.30
C VAL A 168 -5.60 -12.39 16.31
N THR A 169 -5.26 -11.88 17.49
CA THR A 169 -4.50 -10.64 17.64
C THR A 169 -2.99 -10.90 17.54
N ILE A 170 -2.21 -9.85 17.26
CA ILE A 170 -0.74 -9.95 17.26
C ILE A 170 -0.20 -10.39 18.64
N LYS A 171 -0.82 -9.94 19.74
CA LYS A 171 -0.42 -10.33 21.11
C LYS A 171 -0.65 -11.81 21.38
N GLU A 172 -1.79 -12.35 20.95
CA GLU A 172 -2.08 -13.79 21.05
C GLU A 172 -1.11 -14.60 20.20
N MET A 173 -0.87 -14.20 18.95
CA MET A 173 0.12 -14.86 18.09
C MET A 173 1.49 -14.85 18.74
N LYS A 174 1.92 -13.71 19.30
CA LYS A 174 3.20 -13.60 19.99
C LYS A 174 3.28 -14.56 21.19
N TYR A 175 2.23 -14.65 22.00
CA TYR A 175 2.17 -15.57 23.13
C TYR A 175 2.36 -17.03 22.66
N PHE A 176 1.63 -17.45 21.62
CA PHE A 176 1.76 -18.80 21.08
C PHE A 176 3.11 -19.05 20.39
N TRP A 177 3.65 -18.04 19.71
CA TRP A 177 4.99 -18.10 19.13
C TRP A 177 6.04 -18.35 20.20
N ASP A 178 6.06 -17.53 21.27
CA ASP A 178 7.05 -17.66 22.34
C ASP A 178 6.95 -19.02 23.05
N LYS A 179 5.75 -19.59 23.15
CA LYS A 179 5.51 -20.93 23.72
C LYS A 179 5.95 -22.07 22.79
N THR A 180 5.70 -21.94 21.49
CA THR A 180 5.90 -23.01 20.50
C THR A 180 7.30 -23.00 19.89
N ILE A 181 7.85 -21.81 19.70
CA ILE A 181 9.11 -21.53 19.01
C ILE A 181 9.97 -20.60 19.90
N PRO A 182 10.29 -20.99 21.15
CA PRO A 182 10.96 -20.11 22.13
C PRO A 182 12.37 -19.67 21.72
N LYS A 183 13.01 -20.40 20.79
CA LYS A 183 14.38 -20.10 20.33
C LYS A 183 14.45 -18.95 19.33
N TYR A 184 13.33 -18.60 18.69
CA TYR A 184 13.32 -17.59 17.63
C TYR A 184 12.57 -16.35 18.09
N THR A 185 13.10 -15.19 17.73
CA THR A 185 12.42 -13.91 17.96
C THR A 185 11.13 -13.86 17.15
N PHE A 186 10.06 -13.36 17.77
CA PHE A 186 8.77 -13.16 17.12
C PHE A 186 8.88 -12.37 15.80
N PRO A 187 8.35 -12.86 14.66
CA PRO A 187 8.65 -12.32 13.32
C PRO A 187 8.34 -10.83 13.13
N LEU A 188 7.32 -10.31 13.79
CA LEU A 188 6.93 -8.89 13.65
C LEU A 188 7.80 -7.94 14.48
N ASP A 189 8.62 -8.43 15.40
CA ASP A 189 9.48 -7.57 16.22
C ASP A 189 10.70 -7.08 15.42
N MET A 190 10.52 -5.94 14.75
CA MET A 190 11.55 -5.27 13.95
C MET A 190 12.78 -4.85 14.75
N ARG A 191 12.65 -4.67 16.07
CA ARG A 191 13.76 -4.21 16.93
C ARG A 191 14.80 -5.31 17.10
N LYS A 192 14.35 -6.55 17.02
CA LYS A 192 15.16 -7.77 17.19
C LYS A 192 15.32 -8.55 15.89
N ARG A 193 14.83 -8.03 14.75
CA ARG A 193 14.85 -8.66 13.43
C ARG A 193 14.27 -10.09 13.46
N GLY A 194 13.05 -10.20 13.98
CA GLY A 194 12.32 -11.47 13.98
C GLY A 194 12.20 -12.05 12.58
N SER A 195 12.34 -13.37 12.49
CA SER A 195 12.30 -14.14 11.24
C SER A 195 11.19 -15.17 11.29
N LEU A 196 10.47 -15.34 10.17
CA LEU A 196 9.59 -16.48 9.99
C LEU A 196 10.43 -17.76 9.96
N VAL A 197 9.95 -18.81 10.64
CA VAL A 197 10.56 -20.15 10.55
C VAL A 197 10.04 -20.95 9.36
N ASP A 198 8.87 -20.56 8.84
CA ASP A 198 8.22 -21.19 7.69
C ASP A 198 7.40 -20.14 6.94
N ALA A 199 7.58 -20.09 5.62
CA ALA A 199 6.86 -19.18 4.73
C ALA A 199 5.38 -19.56 4.57
N THR A 200 4.98 -20.81 4.87
CA THR A 200 3.57 -21.24 4.84
C THR A 200 2.71 -20.55 5.90
N LEU A 201 3.34 -19.98 6.93
CA LEU A 201 2.66 -19.22 7.98
C LEU A 201 2.30 -17.81 7.52
N GLU A 202 2.93 -17.30 6.46
CA GLU A 202 2.65 -15.96 5.95
C GLU A 202 1.20 -15.87 5.50
N ARG A 203 0.42 -14.95 6.09
CA ARG A 203 -0.94 -14.61 5.66
C ARG A 203 -1.48 -13.37 6.36
N TYR A 204 -2.66 -12.92 5.92
CA TYR A 204 -3.46 -11.94 6.65
C TYR A 204 -4.30 -12.64 7.71
N TYR A 205 -4.22 -12.17 8.95
CA TYR A 205 -5.04 -12.66 10.06
C TYR A 205 -6.11 -11.62 10.38
N LEU A 206 -7.37 -12.05 10.48
CA LEU A 206 -8.43 -11.23 11.04
C LEU A 206 -8.15 -11.05 12.54
N SER A 207 -8.17 -9.83 13.07
CA SER A 207 -8.01 -9.58 14.51
C SER A 207 -9.24 -8.97 15.16
N LYS A 208 -9.96 -8.09 14.46
CA LYS A 208 -11.11 -7.37 15.04
C LYS A 208 -12.24 -7.21 14.04
N GLU A 209 -13.42 -7.07 14.59
CA GLU A 209 -14.63 -6.69 13.87
C GLU A 209 -15.33 -5.61 14.69
N TYR A 210 -15.70 -4.50 14.05
CA TYR A 210 -16.34 -3.36 14.70
C TYR A 210 -17.14 -2.54 13.68
N SER A 211 -17.90 -1.54 14.13
CA SER A 211 -18.71 -0.69 13.23
C SER A 211 -18.03 0.64 12.92
N ILE A 212 -18.10 1.07 11.65
CA ILE A 212 -17.72 2.41 11.20
C ILE A 212 -18.89 3.00 10.41
N LYS A 213 -19.48 4.09 10.92
CA LYS A 213 -20.66 4.75 10.34
C LYS A 213 -21.76 3.75 9.93
N GLY A 214 -22.05 2.79 10.81
CA GLY A 214 -23.09 1.77 10.58
C GLY A 214 -22.69 0.59 9.68
N ASN A 215 -21.46 0.57 9.14
CA ASN A 215 -20.96 -0.56 8.33
C ASN A 215 -20.12 -1.49 9.21
N THR A 216 -20.21 -2.80 8.99
CA THR A 216 -19.29 -3.76 9.61
C THR A 216 -17.92 -3.65 8.95
N ALA A 217 -16.90 -3.42 9.79
CA ALA A 217 -15.51 -3.28 9.39
C ALA A 217 -14.67 -4.39 10.01
N TYR A 218 -13.79 -4.97 9.20
CA TYR A 218 -12.94 -6.10 9.55
C TYR A 218 -11.49 -5.65 9.52
N GLN A 219 -10.79 -5.77 10.64
CA GLN A 219 -9.39 -5.40 10.73
C GLN A 219 -8.50 -6.63 10.63
N PHE A 220 -7.49 -6.53 9.77
CA PHE A 220 -6.50 -7.56 9.51
C PHE A 220 -5.09 -7.08 9.82
N TRP A 221 -4.18 -8.03 10.03
CA TRP A 221 -2.74 -7.80 10.12
C TRP A 221 -1.94 -8.86 9.36
N THR A 222 -0.78 -8.45 8.85
CA THR A 222 0.09 -9.28 8.03
C THR A 222 1.11 -10.02 8.89
N PHE A 223 1.07 -11.36 8.90
CA PHE A 223 2.09 -12.17 9.55
C PHE A 223 3.29 -12.36 8.60
N ASN A 224 4.25 -11.44 8.65
CA ASN A 224 5.50 -11.55 7.91
C ASN A 224 6.68 -10.98 8.72
N SER A 225 7.89 -11.40 8.37
CA SER A 225 9.15 -10.97 8.97
C SER A 225 9.62 -9.58 8.51
N TRP A 226 10.65 -9.06 9.17
CA TRP A 226 11.33 -7.80 8.82
C TRP A 226 12.67 -8.03 8.09
N ASN A 227 12.83 -9.18 7.43
CA ASN A 227 14.12 -9.69 6.92
C ASN A 227 14.58 -9.09 5.58
N VAL A 228 14.47 -7.77 5.39
CA VAL A 228 15.03 -7.07 4.23
C VAL A 228 16.13 -6.12 4.71
N PHE A 229 17.33 -6.26 4.14
CA PHE A 229 18.50 -5.50 4.55
C PHE A 229 18.65 -4.16 3.82
N ASP A 230 18.48 -4.14 2.49
CA ASP A 230 18.92 -3.02 1.65
C ASP A 230 17.83 -2.31 0.82
N TYR A 231 16.55 -2.55 1.10
CA TYR A 231 15.41 -1.91 0.41
C TYR A 231 14.15 -1.89 1.27
N TYR A 232 13.05 -1.34 0.74
CA TYR A 232 11.72 -1.47 1.34
C TYR A 232 11.39 -2.93 1.66
N ASN A 233 10.79 -3.15 2.83
CA ASN A 233 10.21 -4.44 3.19
C ASN A 233 8.86 -4.67 2.48
N LEU A 234 8.88 -4.65 1.15
CA LEU A 234 7.69 -4.61 0.29
C LEU A 234 6.74 -5.80 0.53
N GLN A 235 7.26 -6.95 0.91
CA GLN A 235 6.44 -8.13 1.27
C GLN A 235 5.39 -7.84 2.34
N ARG A 236 5.62 -6.81 3.18
CA ARG A 236 4.66 -6.35 4.19
C ARG A 236 3.48 -5.60 3.56
N GLY A 237 3.74 -4.73 2.59
CA GLY A 237 2.72 -3.94 1.91
C GLY A 237 1.92 -3.09 2.90
N ILE A 238 0.59 -3.08 2.77
CA ILE A 238 -0.28 -2.59 3.85
C ILE A 238 -0.22 -3.55 5.05
N ASP A 239 0.51 -3.14 6.10
CA ASP A 239 0.89 -3.97 7.24
C ASP A 239 -0.30 -4.48 8.06
N ARG A 240 -1.23 -3.57 8.32
CA ARG A 240 -2.50 -3.78 9.03
C ARG A 240 -3.52 -2.90 8.35
N PHE A 241 -4.71 -3.42 8.12
CA PHE A 241 -5.71 -2.75 7.31
C PHE A 241 -7.12 -3.03 7.79
N VAL A 242 -8.04 -2.17 7.34
CA VAL A 242 -9.47 -2.28 7.64
C VAL A 242 -10.21 -2.42 6.34
N TYR A 243 -10.95 -3.51 6.21
CA TYR A 243 -11.77 -3.83 5.05
C TYR A 243 -13.25 -3.67 5.41
N ILE A 244 -14.01 -3.03 4.53
CA ILE A 244 -15.48 -3.01 4.58
C ILE A 244 -15.99 -3.62 3.26
N PRO A 245 -16.86 -4.64 3.30
CA PRO A 245 -17.49 -5.18 2.10
C PRO A 245 -18.09 -4.08 1.21
N ASN A 246 -17.88 -4.19 -0.10
CA ASN A 246 -18.37 -3.26 -1.13
C ASN A 246 -17.80 -1.83 -1.06
N LYS A 247 -16.90 -1.56 -0.10
CA LYS A 247 -16.16 -0.30 0.03
C LYS A 247 -14.66 -0.49 -0.14
N GLY A 248 -14.17 -1.72 0.01
CA GLY A 248 -12.75 -2.05 -0.09
C GLY A 248 -11.99 -1.72 1.19
N ILE A 249 -10.73 -1.36 1.03
CA ILE A 249 -9.82 -1.02 2.11
C ILE A 249 -10.00 0.45 2.50
N VAL A 250 -10.40 0.68 3.74
CA VAL A 250 -10.78 2.00 4.28
C VAL A 250 -9.83 2.48 5.38
N GLY A 251 -8.82 1.67 5.72
CA GLY A 251 -7.86 1.98 6.75
C GLY A 251 -6.61 1.14 6.61
N GLY A 252 -5.49 1.64 7.09
CA GLY A 252 -4.19 1.08 6.77
C GLY A 252 -3.04 1.54 7.66
N SER A 253 -1.94 0.82 7.59
CA SER A 253 -0.62 1.19 8.08
C SER A 253 0.43 0.72 7.07
N TYR A 254 1.48 1.50 6.90
CA TYR A 254 2.54 1.29 5.90
C TYR A 254 3.90 1.37 6.60
N ASP A 255 4.07 0.59 7.66
CA ASP A 255 5.23 0.68 8.55
C ASP A 255 6.53 0.46 7.78
N PHE A 256 6.53 -0.44 6.79
CA PHE A 256 7.70 -0.68 5.95
C PHE A 256 8.19 0.58 5.22
N TYR A 257 7.27 1.47 4.84
CA TYR A 257 7.58 2.67 4.07
C TYR A 257 8.18 3.76 4.97
N PHE A 258 7.62 3.90 6.18
CA PHE A 258 8.08 4.89 7.16
C PHE A 258 9.30 4.42 7.96
N GLU A 259 9.49 3.11 8.17
CA GLU A 259 10.69 2.55 8.80
C GLU A 259 11.90 2.65 7.86
N PHE A 260 11.73 2.37 6.57
CA PHE A 260 12.83 2.50 5.61
C PHE A 260 13.34 3.94 5.48
N HIS A 261 12.44 4.91 5.65
CA HIS A 261 12.77 6.33 5.66
C HIS A 261 12.74 6.92 7.06
N LEU A 262 13.16 6.14 8.08
CA LEU A 262 13.52 6.72 9.36
C LEU A 262 14.42 7.90 9.08
N ALA A 263 13.84 9.08 9.25
CA ALA A 263 14.41 10.28 8.70
C ALA A 263 15.75 10.58 9.40
N PRO A 264 16.73 11.28 8.80
CA PRO A 264 17.92 11.73 9.50
C PRO A 264 17.61 12.58 10.75
N ASP A 265 16.36 13.03 10.93
CA ASP A 265 15.87 13.78 12.08
C ASP A 265 15.16 12.92 13.16
N GLY A 266 15.03 11.59 12.99
CA GLY A 266 14.59 10.68 14.06
C GLY A 266 13.14 10.83 14.53
N LYS A 267 12.23 11.35 13.69
CA LYS A 267 10.84 11.68 14.08
C LYS A 267 9.99 10.50 14.62
N ILE A 268 10.31 9.26 14.29
CA ILE A 268 9.66 8.09 14.89
C ILE A 268 10.68 7.03 15.26
N SER A 269 10.63 6.50 16.48
CA SER A 269 11.52 5.42 16.92
C SER A 269 10.97 4.05 16.53
N ARG A 270 11.87 3.06 16.38
CA ARG A 270 11.44 1.66 16.20
C ARG A 270 10.57 1.14 17.34
N ASP A 271 10.75 1.64 18.56
CA ASP A 271 9.85 1.32 19.67
C ASP A 271 8.45 1.88 19.49
N LYS A 272 8.32 3.09 18.94
CA LYS A 272 7.00 3.66 18.62
C LYS A 272 6.32 2.91 17.48
N ILE A 273 7.06 2.53 16.43
CA ILE A 273 6.51 1.68 15.35
C ILE A 273 6.10 0.32 15.94
N TRP A 274 6.93 -0.28 16.79
CA TRP A 274 6.59 -1.52 17.48
C TRP A 274 5.34 -1.39 18.36
N ASP A 275 5.17 -0.29 19.09
CA ASP A 275 3.95 0.00 19.85
C ASP A 275 2.71 0.06 18.95
N ASN A 276 2.83 0.67 17.77
CA ASN A 276 1.75 0.68 16.79
C ASN A 276 1.46 -0.74 16.27
N ILE A 277 2.50 -1.54 15.99
CA ILE A 277 2.37 -2.93 15.53
C ILE A 277 1.68 -3.79 16.58
N ILE A 278 2.23 -3.88 17.79
CA ILE A 278 1.77 -4.82 18.82
C ILE A 278 0.36 -4.49 19.34
N ASN A 279 -0.07 -3.23 19.22
CA ASN A 279 -1.42 -2.79 19.57
C ASN A 279 -2.34 -2.68 18.35
N GLU A 280 -1.86 -3.09 17.17
CA GLU A 280 -2.62 -3.17 15.94
C GLU A 280 -3.25 -1.83 15.53
N LYS A 281 -2.52 -0.73 15.70
CA LYS A 281 -2.99 0.61 15.33
C LYS A 281 -3.02 0.76 13.81
N VAL A 282 -4.05 1.41 13.31
CA VAL A 282 -4.30 1.69 11.88
C VAL A 282 -4.81 3.12 11.73
N MET A 283 -4.48 3.75 10.60
CA MET A 283 -5.16 4.98 10.19
C MET A 283 -6.53 4.61 9.62
N ILE A 284 -7.58 5.35 9.99
CA ILE A 284 -8.91 5.25 9.37
C ILE A 284 -9.09 6.40 8.39
N ALA A 285 -9.73 6.13 7.26
CA ALA A 285 -10.07 7.12 6.24
C ALA A 285 -10.75 8.36 6.83
N GLU A 286 -10.28 9.55 6.44
CA GLU A 286 -10.84 10.83 6.87
C GLU A 286 -12.33 10.95 6.49
N GLU A 287 -12.73 10.37 5.35
CA GLU A 287 -14.11 10.36 4.87
C GLU A 287 -15.05 9.55 5.78
N LEU A 288 -14.50 8.66 6.62
CA LEU A 288 -15.24 7.81 7.54
C LEU A 288 -15.15 8.21 9.01
N LYS A 289 -14.44 9.30 9.32
CA LYS A 289 -14.42 9.90 10.65
C LYS A 289 -15.68 10.73 10.93
#